data_AF-A0A4R6SV61-F1
#
_entry.id   AF-A0A4R6SV61-F1
#
_cell.length_a   1.000
_cell.length_b   1.000
_cell.length_c   1.000
_cell.angle_alpha   90.00
_cell.angle_beta   90.00
_cell.angle_gamma   90.00
#
_symmetry.space_group_name_H-M   'P 1'
#
loop_
_entity.id
_entity.type
_entity.pdbx_description
1 polymer ?
#
loop_
_entity_poly.entity_id
_entity_poly.type
_entity_poly.pdbx_seq_one_letter_code
_entity_poly.pdbx_strand_id
1 'polypeptide(L)'
;MARIKNGILGGVQGCIGDVEGFIRNGEAFIRKRKKKSTVPRSVKQLANMQKMSVIGEMIHSMTSFVALGFELISKNQSFSANNAAKSYQLKHSLQGQYPNLNIDYAQVRLSEGQLPVAVNPIVNLMDNGVQFSWEIDADQSYDRATPRVMLLVYAPALKKSYYTLSGARKNAGTDFMELPDSFKGHELHAYISFITDDKNEISNSAYVGSIGPAFIEGRNEAEDSFKAQNDDHKDVLTTKSIEHKDLLIPAIITIDDIKPEKVVHTKPNDRFDKRAKAVMKRIKK
;
A
#
# COMPACT_ATOMS: atom_id res chain seq x y z
N MET A 1 -33.23 -7.81 -28.56
CA MET A 1 -33.65 -9.12 -29.06
C MET A 1 -32.97 -10.19 -28.21
N ALA A 2 -33.69 -11.20 -27.74
CA ALA A 2 -33.08 -12.33 -27.05
C ALA A 2 -32.49 -13.33 -28.05
N ARG A 3 -31.42 -14.00 -27.64
CA ARG A 3 -30.75 -15.07 -28.38
C ARG A 3 -30.62 -16.28 -27.46
N ILE A 4 -30.87 -17.46 -27.97
CA ILE A 4 -30.60 -18.71 -27.25
C ILE A 4 -29.29 -19.27 -27.80
N LYS A 5 -28.25 -19.32 -26.97
CA LYS A 5 -26.98 -19.96 -27.35
C LYS A 5 -27.13 -21.46 -27.12
N ASN A 6 -26.58 -22.30 -28.01
CA ASN A 6 -26.61 -23.77 -27.90
C ASN A 6 -28.00 -24.43 -28.04
N GLY A 7 -28.88 -23.86 -28.87
CA GLY A 7 -30.18 -24.47 -29.18
C GLY A 7 -31.14 -24.52 -27.98
N ILE A 8 -32.10 -25.45 -27.97
CA ILE A 8 -33.19 -25.49 -26.98
C ILE A 8 -32.72 -25.72 -25.54
N LEU A 9 -31.56 -26.35 -25.35
CA LEU A 9 -31.01 -26.68 -24.02
C LEU A 9 -30.14 -25.56 -23.43
N GLY A 10 -29.86 -24.50 -24.18
CA GLY A 10 -28.96 -23.45 -23.71
C GLY A 10 -29.66 -22.21 -23.16
N GLY A 11 -28.85 -21.33 -22.56
CA GLY A 11 -29.34 -20.14 -21.86
C GLY A 11 -29.88 -19.06 -22.81
N VAL A 12 -30.99 -18.43 -22.40
CA VAL A 12 -31.51 -17.23 -23.04
C VAL A 12 -30.66 -16.02 -22.66
N GLN A 13 -30.15 -15.29 -23.65
CA GLN A 13 -29.41 -14.05 -23.48
C GLN A 13 -30.12 -12.88 -24.17
N GLY A 14 -30.57 -11.89 -23.39
CA GLY A 14 -31.28 -10.70 -23.86
C GLY A 14 -32.74 -10.65 -23.40
N CYS A 15 -33.49 -9.66 -23.91
CA CYS A 15 -34.87 -9.41 -23.47
C CYS A 15 -35.90 -10.19 -24.28
N ILE A 16 -36.82 -10.86 -23.59
CA ILE A 16 -38.07 -11.46 -24.08
C ILE A 16 -39.22 -10.78 -23.34
N GLY A 17 -39.86 -9.79 -23.98
CA GLY A 17 -40.93 -9.01 -23.34
C GLY A 17 -40.50 -8.35 -22.02
N ASP A 18 -41.17 -8.74 -20.93
CA ASP A 18 -40.94 -8.27 -19.56
C ASP A 18 -39.84 -9.04 -18.81
N VAL A 19 -39.20 -9.98 -19.47
CA VAL A 19 -38.18 -10.85 -18.89
C VAL A 19 -36.84 -10.62 -19.61
N GLU A 20 -35.74 -10.64 -18.87
CA GLU A 20 -34.39 -10.62 -19.41
C GLU A 20 -33.60 -11.83 -18.93
N GLY A 21 -33.03 -12.56 -19.88
CA GLY A 21 -32.09 -13.65 -19.63
C GLY A 21 -30.65 -13.16 -19.76
N PHE A 22 -29.76 -13.64 -18.90
CA PHE A 22 -28.33 -13.38 -19.00
C PHE A 22 -27.54 -14.56 -18.44
N ILE A 23 -26.31 -14.72 -18.93
CA ILE A 23 -25.40 -15.75 -18.45
C ILE A 23 -24.38 -15.05 -17.53
N ARG A 24 -24.19 -15.59 -16.33
CA ARG A 24 -23.18 -15.12 -15.37
C ARG A 24 -22.39 -16.32 -14.90
N ASN A 25 -21.06 -16.25 -15.03
CA ASN A 25 -20.14 -17.32 -14.64
C ASN A 25 -20.52 -18.70 -15.21
N GLY A 26 -21.04 -18.74 -16.44
CA GLY A 26 -21.46 -19.98 -17.12
C GLY A 26 -22.89 -20.44 -16.82
N GLU A 27 -23.52 -19.91 -15.76
CA GLU A 27 -24.90 -20.25 -15.39
C GLU A 27 -25.91 -19.28 -16.02
N ALA A 28 -27.03 -19.81 -16.50
CA ALA A 28 -28.10 -19.03 -17.11
C ALA A 28 -29.10 -18.56 -16.05
N PHE A 29 -29.33 -17.25 -15.99
CA PHE A 29 -30.29 -16.63 -15.09
C PHE A 29 -31.36 -15.90 -15.88
N ILE A 30 -32.58 -15.91 -15.35
CA ILE A 30 -33.72 -15.18 -15.88
C ILE A 30 -34.26 -14.26 -14.78
N ARG A 31 -34.51 -12.99 -15.10
CA ARG A 31 -35.14 -12.06 -14.16
C ARG A 31 -36.13 -11.13 -14.85
N LYS A 32 -37.00 -10.51 -14.05
CA LYS A 32 -37.86 -9.43 -14.53
C LYS A 32 -37.02 -8.28 -15.06
N ARG A 33 -37.38 -7.77 -16.24
CA ARG A 33 -36.74 -6.62 -16.87
C ARG A 33 -36.86 -5.40 -15.96
N LYS A 34 -35.74 -4.70 -15.80
CA LYS A 34 -35.71 -3.46 -15.01
C LYS A 34 -36.50 -2.37 -15.72
N LYS A 35 -37.43 -1.74 -15.02
CA LYS A 35 -38.12 -0.53 -15.50
C LYS A 35 -37.15 0.65 -15.42
N LYS A 36 -37.10 1.47 -16.47
CA LYS A 36 -36.36 2.74 -16.43
C LYS A 36 -37.05 3.65 -15.42
N SER A 37 -36.27 4.26 -14.51
CA SER A 37 -36.80 5.26 -13.58
C SER A 37 -36.94 6.59 -14.29
N THR A 38 -38.09 7.25 -14.13
CA THR A 38 -38.33 8.63 -14.57
C THR A 38 -37.96 9.65 -13.49
N VAL A 39 -37.80 9.20 -12.24
CA VAL A 39 -37.50 10.07 -11.09
C VAL A 39 -36.02 10.48 -11.14
N PRO A 40 -35.71 11.79 -10.94
CA PRO A 40 -34.34 12.26 -10.86
C PRO A 40 -33.59 11.65 -9.68
N ARG A 41 -32.27 11.56 -9.80
CA ARG A 41 -31.42 10.95 -8.76
C ARG A 41 -31.35 11.84 -7.53
N SER A 42 -31.44 11.24 -6.35
CA SER A 42 -31.27 11.97 -5.09
C SER A 42 -29.80 12.31 -4.83
N VAL A 43 -29.53 13.31 -3.98
CA VAL A 43 -28.16 13.70 -3.60
C VAL A 43 -27.37 12.51 -3.02
N LYS A 44 -28.01 11.67 -2.20
CA LYS A 44 -27.39 10.44 -1.66
C LYS A 44 -27.04 9.43 -2.77
N GLN A 45 -27.87 9.31 -3.80
CA GLN A 45 -27.57 8.46 -4.96
C GLN A 45 -26.40 9.01 -5.77
N LEU A 46 -26.38 10.33 -6.01
CA LEU A 46 -25.28 10.99 -6.71
C LEU A 46 -23.95 10.84 -5.96
N ALA A 47 -23.97 10.98 -4.63
CA ALA A 47 -22.80 10.73 -3.80
C ALA A 47 -22.27 9.31 -3.97
N ASN A 48 -23.12 8.29 -3.89
CA ASN A 48 -22.70 6.89 -4.09
C ASN A 48 -22.20 6.62 -5.51
N MET A 49 -22.81 7.23 -6.53
CA MET A 49 -22.34 7.13 -7.91
C MET A 49 -20.96 7.75 -8.08
N GLN A 50 -20.70 8.91 -7.47
CA GLN A 50 -19.40 9.54 -7.51
C GLN A 50 -18.34 8.68 -6.80
N LYS A 51 -18.64 8.15 -5.61
CA LYS A 51 -17.75 7.22 -4.89
C LYS A 51 -17.34 6.03 -5.77
N MET A 52 -18.32 5.42 -6.43
CA MET A 52 -18.09 4.30 -7.34
C MET A 52 -17.31 4.71 -8.59
N SER A 53 -17.54 5.91 -9.13
CA SER A 53 -16.82 6.42 -10.31
C SER A 53 -15.34 6.61 -10.01
N VAL A 54 -15.03 7.30 -8.91
CA VAL A 54 -13.66 7.63 -8.50
C VAL A 54 -12.83 6.36 -8.26
N ILE A 55 -13.36 5.41 -7.47
CA ILE A 55 -12.67 4.13 -7.22
C ILE A 55 -12.64 3.27 -8.47
N GLY A 56 -13.73 3.24 -9.23
CA GLY A 56 -13.84 2.45 -10.45
C GLY A 56 -12.79 2.81 -11.47
N GLU A 57 -12.52 4.11 -11.64
CA GLU A 57 -11.49 4.65 -12.54
C GLU A 57 -10.08 4.21 -12.11
N MET A 58 -9.74 4.40 -10.84
CA MET A 58 -8.46 3.95 -10.29
C MET A 58 -8.26 2.43 -10.47
N ILE A 59 -9.21 1.60 -10.03
CA ILE A 59 -9.09 0.13 -10.09
C ILE A 59 -9.05 -0.36 -11.54
N HIS A 60 -9.76 0.29 -12.47
CA HIS A 60 -9.71 -0.09 -13.88
C HIS A 60 -8.30 0.02 -14.46
N SER A 61 -7.55 1.05 -14.05
CA SER A 61 -6.16 1.26 -14.49
C SER A 61 -5.18 0.16 -14.05
N MET A 62 -5.55 -0.65 -13.05
CA MET A 62 -4.69 -1.66 -12.39
C MET A 62 -5.36 -3.03 -12.29
N THR A 63 -6.25 -3.34 -13.24
CA THR A 63 -7.13 -4.51 -13.19
C THR A 63 -6.36 -5.83 -13.00
N SER A 64 -5.23 -6.04 -13.67
CA SER A 64 -4.47 -7.29 -13.56
C SER A 64 -3.77 -7.43 -12.20
N PHE A 65 -3.25 -6.32 -11.67
CA PHE A 65 -2.63 -6.30 -10.35
C PHE A 65 -3.64 -6.65 -9.26
N VAL A 66 -4.80 -6.00 -9.30
CA VAL A 66 -5.89 -6.23 -8.34
C VAL A 66 -6.50 -7.63 -8.50
N ALA A 67 -6.61 -8.14 -9.72
CA ALA A 67 -7.11 -9.49 -9.97
C ALA A 67 -6.28 -10.55 -9.25
N LEU A 68 -4.95 -10.41 -9.30
CA LEU A 68 -4.01 -11.29 -8.63
C LEU A 68 -3.96 -11.00 -7.12
N GLY A 69 -3.88 -9.73 -6.71
CA GLY A 69 -3.78 -9.32 -5.31
C GLY A 69 -4.98 -9.68 -4.42
N PHE A 70 -6.18 -9.79 -5.00
CA PHE A 70 -7.41 -10.21 -4.29
C PHE A 70 -7.89 -11.61 -4.70
N GLU A 71 -7.09 -12.37 -5.45
CA GLU A 71 -7.46 -13.69 -5.95
C GLU A 71 -7.83 -14.63 -4.79
N LEU A 72 -6.98 -14.68 -3.76
CA LEU A 72 -7.15 -15.55 -2.60
C LEU A 72 -8.44 -15.29 -1.82
N ILE A 73 -8.87 -14.04 -1.70
CA ILE A 73 -10.11 -13.67 -1.01
C ILE A 73 -11.33 -14.01 -1.85
N SER A 74 -11.24 -13.81 -3.16
CA SER A 74 -12.31 -14.14 -4.08
C SER A 74 -12.42 -15.65 -4.36
N LYS A 75 -11.39 -16.43 -4.00
CA LYS A 75 -11.38 -17.89 -4.16
C LYS A 75 -12.55 -18.48 -3.41
N ASN A 76 -13.39 -19.24 -4.13
CA ASN A 76 -14.63 -19.84 -3.62
C ASN A 76 -15.73 -18.85 -3.17
N GLN A 77 -15.63 -17.57 -3.53
CA GLN A 77 -16.66 -16.57 -3.26
C GLN A 77 -17.52 -16.28 -4.50
N SER A 78 -18.71 -15.72 -4.27
CA SER A 78 -19.63 -15.33 -5.35
C SER A 78 -19.26 -14.02 -6.07
N PHE A 79 -18.27 -13.30 -5.53
CA PHE A 79 -17.78 -12.03 -6.05
C PHE A 79 -16.38 -12.18 -6.65
N SER A 80 -16.05 -11.35 -7.65
CA SER A 80 -14.72 -11.33 -8.27
C SER A 80 -13.70 -10.56 -7.42
N ALA A 81 -12.40 -10.83 -7.63
CA ALA A 81 -11.29 -10.08 -7.03
C ALA A 81 -11.44 -8.55 -7.19
N ASN A 82 -11.81 -8.08 -8.39
CA ASN A 82 -12.08 -6.66 -8.63
C ASN A 82 -13.23 -6.09 -7.78
N ASN A 83 -14.27 -6.88 -7.49
CA ASN A 83 -15.37 -6.44 -6.62
C ASN A 83 -14.95 -6.44 -5.15
N ALA A 84 -14.14 -7.41 -4.74
CA ALA A 84 -13.55 -7.47 -3.39
C ALA A 84 -12.72 -6.23 -3.11
N ALA A 85 -11.82 -5.88 -4.04
CA ALA A 85 -11.03 -4.67 -4.00
C ALA A 85 -11.94 -3.44 -3.87
N LYS A 86 -12.82 -3.20 -4.84
CA LYS A 86 -13.70 -2.01 -4.84
C LYS A 86 -14.49 -1.86 -3.54
N SER A 87 -14.96 -2.97 -2.96
CA SER A 87 -15.64 -2.99 -1.66
C SER A 87 -14.75 -2.51 -0.52
N TYR A 88 -13.48 -2.92 -0.50
CA TYR A 88 -12.49 -2.45 0.46
C TYR A 88 -12.22 -0.95 0.31
N GLN A 89 -11.91 -0.47 -0.90
CA GLN A 89 -11.58 0.94 -1.08
C GLN A 89 -12.78 1.87 -0.82
N LEU A 90 -14.01 1.43 -1.12
CA LEU A 90 -15.23 2.18 -0.82
C LEU A 90 -15.42 2.45 0.67
N LYS A 91 -14.86 1.59 1.53
CA LYS A 91 -14.98 1.69 2.99
C LYS A 91 -13.83 2.45 3.63
N HIS A 92 -12.62 2.34 3.08
CA HIS A 92 -11.40 2.78 3.76
C HIS A 92 -10.65 3.92 3.06
N SER A 93 -10.76 4.05 1.74
CA SER A 93 -9.82 4.88 0.96
C SER A 93 -10.44 6.16 0.42
N LEU A 94 -11.65 6.54 0.86
CA LEU A 94 -12.33 7.76 0.41
C LEU A 94 -12.34 8.82 1.51
N GLN A 95 -12.02 10.04 1.10
CA GLN A 95 -12.04 11.23 1.93
C GLN A 95 -12.90 12.33 1.29
N GLY A 96 -13.39 13.24 2.15
CA GLY A 96 -14.22 14.37 1.75
C GLY A 96 -15.73 14.09 1.77
N GLN A 97 -16.49 15.05 1.24
CA GLN A 97 -17.94 14.99 1.16
C GLN A 97 -18.38 15.36 -0.26
N TYR A 98 -19.50 14.79 -0.71
CA TYR A 98 -20.07 15.12 -2.02
C TYR A 98 -20.29 16.63 -2.14
N PRO A 99 -19.84 17.29 -3.23
CA PRO A 99 -19.32 16.73 -4.49
C PRO A 99 -17.79 16.60 -4.58
N ASN A 100 -17.04 16.89 -3.52
CA ASN A 100 -15.57 16.87 -3.52
C ASN A 100 -15.06 15.60 -2.82
N LEU A 101 -15.20 14.46 -3.49
CA LEU A 101 -14.72 13.17 -3.02
C LEU A 101 -13.37 12.85 -3.66
N ASN A 102 -12.35 12.64 -2.81
CA ASN A 102 -11.00 12.29 -3.22
C ASN A 102 -10.57 10.96 -2.61
N ILE A 103 -9.55 10.35 -3.21
CA ILE A 103 -8.94 9.13 -2.69
C ILE A 103 -7.88 9.52 -1.66
N ASP A 104 -7.83 8.79 -0.55
CA ASP A 104 -6.68 8.79 0.35
C ASP A 104 -5.76 7.63 -0.06
N TYR A 105 -4.68 7.98 -0.76
CA TYR A 105 -3.74 7.03 -1.33
C TYR A 105 -2.98 6.21 -0.29
N ALA A 106 -2.78 6.74 0.91
CA ALA A 106 -2.09 6.02 1.99
C ALA A 106 -2.93 4.87 2.55
N GLN A 107 -4.26 4.99 2.48
CA GLN A 107 -5.21 3.97 2.94
C GLN A 107 -5.68 3.03 1.81
N VAL A 108 -5.10 3.13 0.61
CA VAL A 108 -5.42 2.22 -0.50
C VAL A 108 -4.74 0.88 -0.26
N ARG A 109 -5.52 -0.20 -0.39
CA ARG A 109 -5.04 -1.58 -0.39
C ARG A 109 -5.33 -2.23 -1.73
N LEU A 110 -4.30 -2.79 -2.38
CA LEU A 110 -4.35 -3.37 -3.71
C LEU A 110 -4.20 -4.90 -3.71
N SER A 111 -3.63 -5.45 -2.65
CA SER A 111 -3.56 -6.88 -2.38
C SER A 111 -3.89 -7.16 -0.92
N GLU A 112 -4.47 -8.33 -0.66
CA GLU A 112 -4.82 -8.73 0.70
C GLU A 112 -4.60 -10.24 0.91
N GLY A 113 -3.86 -10.58 1.96
CA GLY A 113 -3.48 -11.95 2.26
C GLY A 113 -2.72 -12.08 3.58
N GLN A 114 -2.09 -13.24 3.78
CA GLN A 114 -1.50 -13.65 5.07
C GLN A 114 0.02 -13.47 5.14
N LEU A 115 0.71 -13.19 4.02
CA LEU A 115 2.15 -13.00 4.06
C LEU A 115 2.54 -11.71 4.78
N PRO A 116 3.71 -11.69 5.44
CA PRO A 116 4.26 -10.47 6.02
C PRO A 116 4.41 -9.37 4.98
N VAL A 117 4.04 -8.15 5.39
CA VAL A 117 4.13 -6.94 4.57
C VAL A 117 5.59 -6.46 4.53
N ALA A 118 5.94 -5.64 3.53
CA ALA A 118 7.26 -5.00 3.46
C ALA A 118 7.54 -4.13 4.69
N VAL A 119 8.72 -4.30 5.26
CA VAL A 119 9.22 -3.49 6.38
C VAL A 119 10.01 -2.33 5.80
N ASN A 120 9.68 -1.11 6.25
CA ASN A 120 10.34 0.14 5.85
C ASN A 120 10.59 0.27 4.34
N PRO A 121 9.58 0.11 3.47
CA PRO A 121 9.78 0.28 2.05
C PRO A 121 10.11 1.75 1.75
N ILE A 122 11.10 1.97 0.88
CA ILE A 122 11.55 3.27 0.40
C ILE A 122 11.50 3.25 -1.13
N VAL A 123 11.21 4.40 -1.70
CA VAL A 123 11.12 4.58 -3.15
C VAL A 123 11.94 5.78 -3.59
N ASN A 124 12.79 5.59 -4.58
CA ASN A 124 13.67 6.61 -5.13
C ASN A 124 13.39 6.81 -6.61
N LEU A 125 13.27 8.06 -7.04
CA LEU A 125 13.15 8.41 -8.45
C LEU A 125 14.53 8.36 -9.11
N MET A 126 14.61 7.72 -10.26
CA MET A 126 15.79 7.67 -11.12
C MET A 126 15.43 8.22 -12.52
N ASP A 127 16.43 8.56 -13.33
CA ASP A 127 16.21 9.18 -14.65
C ASP A 127 15.33 8.34 -15.59
N ASN A 128 15.41 7.01 -15.48
CA ASN A 128 14.72 6.06 -16.35
C ASN A 128 13.57 5.30 -15.64
N GLY A 129 13.26 5.61 -14.39
CA GLY A 129 12.27 4.85 -13.65
C GLY A 129 12.28 5.07 -12.15
N VAL A 130 11.82 4.07 -11.41
CA VAL A 130 11.68 4.12 -9.97
C VAL A 130 12.34 2.91 -9.35
N GLN A 131 13.22 3.15 -8.38
CA GLN A 131 13.86 2.12 -7.60
C GLN A 131 13.12 1.93 -6.28
N PHE A 132 12.77 0.70 -5.98
CA PHE A 132 12.17 0.28 -4.72
C PHE A 132 13.22 -0.43 -3.88
N SER A 133 13.23 -0.13 -2.57
CA SER A 133 14.07 -0.82 -1.59
C SER A 133 13.26 -1.14 -0.34
N TRP A 134 13.51 -2.28 0.28
CA TRP A 134 12.84 -2.72 1.49
C TRP A 134 13.79 -3.49 2.39
N GLU A 135 13.47 -3.54 3.68
CA GLU A 135 14.28 -4.24 4.67
C GLU A 135 14.09 -5.77 4.56
N ILE A 136 15.19 -6.51 4.67
CA ILE A 136 15.19 -7.97 4.64
C ILE A 136 15.37 -8.48 6.06
N ASP A 137 14.47 -9.33 6.51
CA ASP A 137 14.64 -10.07 7.75
C ASP A 137 15.82 -11.06 7.60
N ALA A 138 16.86 -10.91 8.43
CA ALA A 138 18.06 -11.74 8.37
C ALA A 138 17.74 -13.26 8.44
N ASP A 139 16.71 -13.62 9.21
CA ASP A 139 16.24 -14.99 9.43
C ASP A 139 15.54 -15.62 8.20
N GLN A 140 15.03 -14.80 7.27
CA GLN A 140 14.34 -15.28 6.05
C GLN A 140 15.25 -15.28 4.81
N SER A 141 16.51 -14.84 4.93
CA SER A 141 17.43 -14.68 3.80
C SER A 141 17.75 -16.01 3.07
N TYR A 142 17.65 -17.14 3.78
CA TYR A 142 18.05 -18.47 3.29
C TYR A 142 16.88 -19.34 2.77
N ASP A 143 15.65 -18.82 2.76
CA ASP A 143 14.51 -19.58 2.23
C ASP A 143 14.54 -19.62 0.70
N ARG A 144 14.68 -20.83 0.14
CA ARG A 144 14.68 -21.06 -1.32
C ARG A 144 13.33 -20.74 -1.96
N ALA A 145 12.25 -20.74 -1.19
CA ALA A 145 10.91 -20.39 -1.64
C ALA A 145 10.59 -18.91 -1.37
N THR A 146 11.56 -18.01 -1.56
CA THR A 146 11.33 -16.59 -1.25
C THR A 146 10.26 -15.99 -2.17
N PRO A 147 9.23 -15.32 -1.61
CA PRO A 147 8.24 -14.62 -2.39
C PRO A 147 8.87 -13.61 -3.36
N ARG A 148 8.19 -13.36 -4.48
CA ARG A 148 8.51 -12.29 -5.43
C ARG A 148 7.80 -11.02 -5.05
N VAL A 149 8.42 -9.89 -5.39
CA VAL A 149 7.80 -8.58 -5.21
C VAL A 149 6.82 -8.29 -6.36
N MET A 150 5.74 -7.62 -5.99
CA MET A 150 4.75 -7.03 -6.85
C MET A 150 4.75 -5.53 -6.60
N LEU A 151 5.01 -4.78 -7.65
CA LEU A 151 5.19 -3.34 -7.60
C LEU A 151 4.13 -2.65 -8.43
N LEU A 152 3.62 -1.53 -7.95
CA LEU A 152 2.67 -0.71 -8.69
C LEU A 152 2.93 0.77 -8.43
N VAL A 153 2.87 1.53 -9.52
CA VAL A 153 2.93 2.99 -9.51
C VAL A 153 1.64 3.52 -10.14
N TYR A 154 0.95 4.43 -9.45
CA TYR A 154 -0.28 5.07 -9.92
C TYR A 154 -0.08 6.57 -10.08
N ALA A 155 -0.46 7.12 -11.24
CA ALA A 155 -0.43 8.55 -11.51
C ALA A 155 -1.86 9.14 -11.47
N PRO A 156 -2.23 9.91 -10.43
CA PRO A 156 -3.55 10.52 -10.31
C PRO A 156 -3.90 11.44 -11.48
N ALA A 157 -2.93 12.22 -11.97
CA ALA A 157 -3.14 13.16 -13.07
C ALA A 157 -3.51 12.46 -14.38
N LEU A 158 -2.90 11.31 -14.65
CA LEU A 158 -3.11 10.53 -15.87
C LEU A 158 -4.22 9.49 -15.74
N LYS A 159 -4.65 9.18 -14.51
CA LYS A 159 -5.58 8.07 -14.19
C LYS A 159 -5.09 6.74 -14.75
N LYS A 160 -3.76 6.55 -14.78
CA LYS A 160 -3.08 5.36 -15.29
C LYS A 160 -2.19 4.79 -14.22
N SER A 161 -2.00 3.47 -14.28
CA SER A 161 -1.04 2.77 -13.44
C SER A 161 -0.04 2.02 -14.30
N TYR A 162 1.15 1.78 -13.75
CA TYR A 162 2.16 0.90 -14.29
C TYR A 162 2.59 -0.07 -13.20
N TYR A 163 2.74 -1.35 -13.53
CA TYR A 163 2.96 -2.37 -12.52
C TYR A 163 3.76 -3.56 -13.03
N THR A 164 4.49 -4.18 -12.12
CA THR A 164 5.22 -5.43 -12.31
C THR A 164 4.59 -6.47 -11.40
N LEU A 165 4.07 -7.56 -11.98
CA LEU A 165 3.40 -8.64 -11.23
C LEU A 165 4.37 -9.68 -10.66
N SER A 166 5.60 -9.71 -11.18
CA SER A 166 6.63 -10.68 -10.80
C SER A 166 7.98 -10.01 -10.96
N GLY A 167 8.42 -9.33 -9.90
CA GLY A 167 9.69 -8.63 -9.84
C GLY A 167 10.81 -9.46 -9.23
N ALA A 168 11.74 -8.78 -8.58
CA ALA A 168 12.81 -9.38 -7.82
C ALA A 168 12.31 -10.25 -6.65
N ARG A 169 13.18 -11.10 -6.13
CA ARG A 169 12.91 -11.89 -4.92
C ARG A 169 12.90 -10.99 -3.70
N LYS A 170 12.10 -11.31 -2.69
CA LYS A 170 12.03 -10.56 -1.42
C LYS A 170 13.40 -10.45 -0.74
N ASN A 171 14.28 -11.45 -0.87
CA ASN A 171 15.64 -11.42 -0.32
C ASN A 171 16.64 -10.57 -1.12
N ALA A 172 16.27 -10.06 -2.30
CA ALA A 172 17.11 -9.11 -3.04
C ALA A 172 17.11 -7.72 -2.39
N GLY A 173 16.07 -7.38 -1.61
CA GLY A 173 15.93 -6.12 -0.88
C GLY A 173 15.73 -4.88 -1.75
N THR A 174 15.87 -5.01 -3.07
CA THR A 174 15.72 -3.93 -4.03
C THR A 174 15.16 -4.46 -5.34
N ASP A 175 14.44 -3.60 -6.07
CA ASP A 175 13.99 -3.86 -7.42
C ASP A 175 13.84 -2.55 -8.19
N PHE A 176 14.05 -2.59 -9.50
CA PHE A 176 13.99 -1.42 -10.36
C PHE A 176 12.87 -1.57 -11.39
N MET A 177 11.99 -0.56 -11.44
CA MET A 177 10.90 -0.49 -12.39
C MET A 177 11.16 0.64 -13.38
N GLU A 178 11.44 0.27 -14.63
CA GLU A 178 11.49 1.22 -15.73
C GLU A 178 10.09 1.81 -15.98
N LEU A 179 9.98 3.14 -15.96
CA LEU A 179 8.72 3.83 -16.20
C LEU A 179 8.72 4.45 -17.61
N PRO A 180 7.60 4.35 -18.34
CA PRO A 180 7.45 5.08 -19.59
C PRO A 180 7.56 6.60 -19.38
N ASP A 181 8.10 7.31 -20.38
CA ASP A 181 8.27 8.77 -20.32
C ASP A 181 6.97 9.53 -20.02
N SER A 182 5.81 8.96 -20.38
CA SER A 182 4.50 9.53 -20.05
C SER A 182 4.25 9.74 -18.55
N PHE A 183 4.96 9.03 -17.67
CA PHE A 183 4.82 9.16 -16.21
C PHE A 183 5.80 10.18 -15.60
N LYS A 184 6.81 10.62 -16.36
CA LYS A 184 7.80 11.59 -15.88
C LYS A 184 7.15 12.95 -15.64
N GLY A 185 7.54 13.61 -14.54
CA GLY A 185 7.03 14.94 -14.16
C GLY A 185 5.63 14.95 -13.53
N HIS A 186 4.97 13.81 -13.39
CA HIS A 186 3.71 13.70 -12.65
C HIS A 186 3.93 13.23 -11.21
N GLU A 187 2.95 13.49 -10.35
CA GLU A 187 2.89 12.87 -9.04
C GLU A 187 2.49 11.39 -9.19
N LEU A 188 3.26 10.53 -8.52
CA LEU A 188 3.18 9.08 -8.58
C LEU A 188 3.01 8.55 -7.16
N HIS A 189 2.05 7.66 -6.96
CA HIS A 189 1.88 6.92 -5.71
C HIS A 189 2.37 5.49 -5.89
N ALA A 190 3.28 5.07 -5.02
CA ALA A 190 3.95 3.78 -5.11
C ALA A 190 3.45 2.79 -4.07
N TYR A 191 3.25 1.54 -4.50
CA TYR A 191 2.77 0.43 -3.69
C TYR A 191 3.64 -0.81 -3.88
N ILE A 192 3.85 -1.55 -2.79
CA ILE A 192 4.61 -2.79 -2.76
C ILE A 192 3.79 -3.92 -2.13
N SER A 193 3.95 -5.12 -2.65
CA SER A 193 3.36 -6.35 -2.11
C SER A 193 4.23 -7.55 -2.47
N PHE A 194 3.99 -8.70 -1.85
CA PHE A 194 4.71 -9.94 -2.12
C PHE A 194 3.76 -11.07 -2.50
N ILE A 195 4.24 -11.96 -3.37
CA ILE A 195 3.52 -13.15 -3.82
C ILE A 195 4.45 -14.34 -3.94
N THR A 196 4.01 -15.53 -3.54
CA THR A 196 4.75 -16.78 -3.77
C THR A 196 4.70 -17.21 -5.24
N ASP A 197 5.69 -17.98 -5.70
CA ASP A 197 5.71 -18.46 -7.10
C ASP A 197 4.47 -19.28 -7.46
N ASP A 198 3.94 -20.03 -6.47
CA ASP A 198 2.72 -20.84 -6.61
C ASP A 198 1.44 -19.99 -6.59
N LYS A 199 1.54 -18.68 -6.34
CA LYS A 199 0.42 -17.72 -6.23
C LYS A 199 -0.63 -18.08 -5.18
N ASN A 200 -0.29 -18.98 -4.25
CA ASN A 200 -1.18 -19.42 -3.19
C ASN A 200 -1.13 -18.49 -1.96
N GLU A 201 -0.08 -17.70 -1.83
CA GLU A 201 0.12 -16.79 -0.70
C GLU A 201 0.52 -15.41 -1.19
N ILE A 202 -0.14 -14.39 -0.64
CA ILE A 202 0.01 -12.98 -1.03
C ILE A 202 0.09 -12.15 0.26
N SER A 203 0.84 -11.05 0.23
CA SER A 203 0.90 -10.08 1.33
C SER A 203 -0.14 -8.98 1.15
N ASN A 204 -0.49 -8.31 2.25
CA ASN A 204 -1.17 -7.03 2.13
C ASN A 204 -0.24 -6.02 1.41
N SER A 205 -0.82 -5.16 0.59
CA SER A 205 -0.05 -4.09 -0.07
C SER A 205 0.29 -2.99 0.95
N ALA A 206 1.54 -2.53 0.93
CA ALA A 206 1.96 -1.34 1.65
C ALA A 206 2.07 -0.14 0.70
N TYR A 207 1.65 1.02 1.20
CA TYR A 207 1.94 2.30 0.57
C TYR A 207 3.38 2.68 0.91
N VAL A 208 4.18 3.00 -0.11
CA VAL A 208 5.59 3.33 0.04
C VAL A 208 5.78 4.85 0.17
N GLY A 209 5.05 5.61 -0.64
CA GLY A 209 5.15 7.06 -0.67
C GLY A 209 4.67 7.66 -1.98
N SER A 210 4.70 8.99 -2.04
CA SER A 210 4.49 9.75 -3.27
C SER A 210 5.83 10.22 -3.84
N ILE A 211 5.96 10.15 -5.15
CA ILE A 211 7.13 10.59 -5.91
C ILE A 211 6.64 11.59 -6.94
N GLY A 212 7.17 12.79 -6.94
CA GLY A 212 6.76 13.84 -7.89
C GLY A 212 7.63 15.07 -7.75
N PRO A 213 7.45 16.09 -8.60
CA PRO A 213 8.24 17.32 -8.54
C PRO A 213 8.18 18.03 -7.18
N ALA A 214 7.05 17.93 -6.46
CA ALA A 214 6.92 18.46 -5.09
C ALA A 214 7.82 17.76 -4.06
N PHE A 215 8.24 16.52 -4.33
CA PHE A 215 9.18 15.79 -3.45
C PHE A 215 10.63 16.28 -3.64
N ILE A 216 10.96 16.85 -4.80
CA ILE A 216 12.29 17.36 -5.11
C ILE A 216 12.54 18.69 -4.36
N GLU A 217 11.53 19.55 -4.22
CA GLU A 217 11.65 20.82 -3.48
C GLU A 217 12.00 20.59 -1.99
N GLY A 218 11.32 19.69 -1.30
CA GLY A 218 11.59 19.40 0.12
C GLY A 218 12.93 18.70 0.38
N ARG A 219 13.50 17.99 -0.60
CA ARG A 219 14.83 17.37 -0.48
C ARG A 219 15.94 18.37 -0.72
N ASN A 220 15.78 19.28 -1.69
CA ASN A 220 16.75 20.34 -1.94
C ASN A 220 16.87 21.29 -0.74
N GLU A 221 15.76 21.63 -0.08
CA GLU A 221 15.79 22.44 1.15
C GLU A 221 16.49 21.72 2.33
N ALA A 222 16.33 20.40 2.45
CA ALA A 222 16.99 19.59 3.48
C ALA A 222 18.50 19.39 3.21
N GLU A 223 18.90 19.24 1.94
CA GLU A 223 20.32 19.14 1.55
C GLU A 223 21.03 20.52 1.57
N ASP A 224 20.33 21.61 1.26
CA ASP A 224 20.86 22.98 1.34
C ASP A 224 21.03 23.46 2.79
N SER A 225 20.11 23.09 3.70
CA SER A 225 20.26 23.38 5.13
C SER A 225 21.39 22.58 5.79
N PHE A 226 21.66 21.36 5.32
CA PHE A 226 22.80 20.55 5.77
C PHE A 226 24.15 21.06 5.22
N LYS A 227 24.17 21.70 4.03
CA LYS A 227 25.35 22.40 3.51
C LYS A 227 25.59 23.74 4.20
N ALA A 228 24.55 24.52 4.46
CA ALA A 228 24.66 25.80 5.16
C ALA A 228 25.27 25.65 6.56
N GLN A 229 24.96 24.56 7.29
CA GLN A 229 25.56 24.29 8.60
C GLN A 229 27.03 23.82 8.56
N ASN A 230 27.52 23.34 7.41
CA ASN A 230 28.90 22.84 7.27
C ASN A 230 29.87 23.88 6.69
N ASP A 231 29.38 24.93 6.02
CA ASP A 231 30.22 26.03 5.52
C ASP A 231 30.52 27.08 6.61
N ASP A 232 29.67 27.22 7.64
CA ASP A 232 29.94 28.10 8.81
C ASP A 232 31.11 27.63 9.69
N HIS A 233 31.62 26.41 9.50
CA HIS A 233 32.74 25.86 10.28
C HIS A 233 34.12 25.94 9.60
N LYS A 234 34.22 26.45 8.36
CA LYS A 234 35.51 26.58 7.65
C LYS A 234 36.26 27.88 7.91
N ASP A 235 35.62 28.91 8.45
CA ASP A 235 36.23 30.24 8.60
C ASP A 235 36.91 30.52 9.94
N VAL A 236 37.01 29.54 10.85
CA VAL A 236 37.56 29.79 12.21
C VAL A 236 38.96 29.20 12.47
N LEU A 237 39.53 28.39 11.57
CA LEU A 237 40.83 27.74 11.82
C LEU A 237 42.00 28.24 10.96
N THR A 238 41.88 29.40 10.32
CA THR A 238 43.02 30.11 9.72
C THR A 238 43.30 31.42 10.44
N THR A 239 43.70 31.35 11.71
CA THR A 239 44.65 32.30 12.35
C THR A 239 44.80 31.98 13.83
N LYS A 240 45.90 31.32 14.19
CA LYS A 240 46.82 31.71 15.29
C LYS A 240 47.85 30.60 15.51
N SER A 241 49.05 30.87 15.03
CA SER A 241 50.30 30.29 15.53
C SER A 241 50.60 30.81 16.94
N ILE A 242 51.57 30.17 17.62
CA ILE A 242 52.25 30.49 18.91
C ILE A 242 51.63 29.72 20.11
N GLU A 243 52.32 28.92 20.93
CA GLU A 243 53.72 28.55 21.11
C GLU A 243 53.80 27.26 21.96
N HIS A 244 54.94 26.56 21.88
CA HIS A 244 55.34 25.47 22.77
C HIS A 244 55.40 25.89 24.24
N LYS A 245 54.95 25.01 25.16
CA LYS A 245 55.62 24.77 26.43
C LYS A 245 55.18 23.45 27.07
N ASP A 246 56.20 22.72 27.50
CA ASP A 246 56.17 21.44 28.18
C ASP A 246 55.23 21.39 29.38
N LEU A 247 54.69 20.21 29.69
CA LEU A 247 54.83 19.54 31.00
C LEU A 247 54.04 18.21 31.02
N LEU A 248 54.82 17.12 31.05
CA LEU A 248 54.67 15.91 31.86
C LEU A 248 53.31 15.17 31.90
N ILE A 249 53.32 14.01 31.25
CA ILE A 249 52.54 12.81 31.58
C ILE A 249 52.81 12.41 33.04
N PRO A 250 51.79 11.95 33.79
CA PRO A 250 51.99 10.65 34.45
C PRO A 250 50.87 9.63 34.17
N ALA A 251 51.33 8.39 34.21
CA ALA A 251 50.68 7.14 33.92
C ALA A 251 49.63 6.71 34.96
N ILE A 252 48.66 5.90 34.47
CA ILE A 252 48.04 4.71 35.08
C ILE A 252 47.41 4.87 36.47
N ILE A 253 46.07 4.73 36.54
CA ILE A 253 45.41 3.97 37.61
C ILE A 253 44.31 3.07 37.03
N THR A 254 44.36 1.85 37.53
CA THR A 254 43.68 0.58 37.30
C THR A 254 42.15 0.61 37.34
N ILE A 255 41.59 -0.32 36.56
CA ILE A 255 40.23 -0.85 36.69
C ILE A 255 40.15 -1.59 38.03
N ASP A 256 39.38 -1.07 38.98
CA ASP A 256 38.60 -1.81 39.98
C ASP A 256 37.72 -0.79 40.73
N ASP A 257 36.53 -1.22 41.15
CA ASP A 257 35.46 -0.46 41.81
C ASP A 257 34.49 0.36 40.91
N ILE A 258 33.77 -0.35 40.03
CA ILE A 258 32.38 0.04 39.70
C ILE A 258 31.43 -1.02 40.28
N LYS A 259 30.81 -0.63 41.39
CA LYS A 259 29.74 -1.32 42.11
C LYS A 259 28.49 -1.39 41.23
N PRO A 260 27.83 -2.55 41.03
CA PRO A 260 26.65 -2.64 40.17
C PRO A 260 25.44 -1.98 40.86
N GLU A 261 24.91 -0.94 40.22
CA GLU A 261 23.68 -0.28 40.64
C GLU A 261 22.47 -1.20 40.41
N LYS A 262 21.60 -1.30 41.42
CA LYS A 262 20.50 -2.27 41.49
C LYS A 262 19.44 -2.01 40.40
N VAL A 263 19.11 -3.05 39.66
CA VAL A 263 17.92 -3.17 38.82
C VAL A 263 16.67 -3.03 39.70
N VAL A 264 15.90 -1.95 39.52
CA VAL A 264 14.58 -1.80 40.13
C VAL A 264 13.54 -2.49 39.24
N HIS A 265 13.09 -3.66 39.66
CA HIS A 265 11.89 -4.30 39.10
C HIS A 265 10.64 -3.53 39.52
N THR A 266 10.04 -2.75 38.62
CA THR A 266 8.69 -2.22 38.79
C THR A 266 7.67 -3.33 38.51
N LYS A 267 6.84 -3.65 39.51
CA LYS A 267 5.74 -4.64 39.42
C LYS A 267 4.69 -4.23 38.38
N PRO A 268 3.99 -5.18 37.73
CA PRO A 268 2.92 -4.89 36.78
C PRO A 268 1.75 -4.16 37.43
N ASN A 269 1.22 -3.18 36.70
CA ASN A 269 0.22 -2.21 37.14
C ASN A 269 -1.17 -2.86 37.28
N ASP A 270 -1.72 -2.83 38.50
CA ASP A 270 -2.95 -3.50 38.97
C ASP A 270 -4.28 -2.88 38.44
N ARG A 271 -4.23 -2.24 37.25
CA ARG A 271 -5.39 -1.60 36.60
C ARG A 271 -6.07 -2.48 35.54
N PHE A 272 -5.40 -3.51 35.03
CA PHE A 272 -5.97 -4.40 34.01
C PHE A 272 -6.98 -5.41 34.57
N ASP A 273 -6.82 -5.84 35.82
CA ASP A 273 -7.63 -6.94 36.38
C ASP A 273 -9.08 -6.53 36.72
N LYS A 274 -9.32 -5.23 36.97
CA LYS A 274 -10.68 -4.70 37.22
C LYS A 274 -11.55 -4.60 35.96
N ARG A 275 -10.95 -4.38 34.77
CA ARG A 275 -11.69 -4.35 33.50
C ARG A 275 -12.04 -5.76 33.00
N ALA A 276 -11.14 -6.73 33.19
CA ALA A 276 -11.40 -8.13 32.83
C ALA A 276 -12.55 -8.75 33.64
N LYS A 277 -12.63 -8.47 34.95
CA LYS A 277 -13.75 -8.91 35.81
C LYS A 277 -15.10 -8.26 35.46
N ALA A 278 -15.11 -7.03 34.95
CA ALA A 278 -16.34 -6.35 34.52
C ALA A 278 -16.90 -6.90 33.20
N VAL A 279 -16.04 -7.35 32.29
CA VAL A 279 -16.45 -7.97 31.01
C VAL A 279 -16.97 -9.39 31.23
N MET A 280 -16.30 -10.19 32.08
CA MET A 280 -16.74 -11.55 32.43
C MET A 280 -18.10 -11.62 33.15
N LYS A 281 -18.50 -10.55 33.86
CA LYS A 281 -19.81 -10.47 34.54
C LYS A 281 -20.98 -10.18 33.58
N ARG A 282 -20.70 -9.73 32.34
CA ARG A 282 -21.71 -9.45 31.31
C ARG A 282 -22.03 -10.64 30.39
N ILE A 283 -21.23 -11.71 30.43
CA ILE A 283 -21.38 -12.90 29.57
C ILE A 283 -22.24 -13.99 30.26
N LYS A 284 -22.53 -13.86 31.56
CA LYS A 284 -23.32 -14.83 32.35
C LYS A 284 -24.76 -14.36 32.67
N LYS A 285 -25.39 -13.57 31.78
CA LYS A 285 -26.80 -13.22 31.90
C LYS A 285 -27.53 -13.47 30.59
#